data_AF-A0A1I1SBJ5-F1
#
_entry.id   AF-A0A1I1SBJ5-F1
#
_cell.length_a   1.000
_cell.length_b   1.000
_cell.length_c   1.000
_cell.angle_alpha   90.00
_cell.angle_beta   90.00
_cell.angle_gamma   90.00
#
_symmetry.space_group_name_H-M   'P 1'
#
loop_
_entity.id
_entity.type
_entity.pdbx_description
1 polymer ?
#
loop_
_entity_poly.entity_id
_entity_poly.type
_entity_poly.pdbx_seq_one_letter_code
_entity_poly.pdbx_strand_id
1 'polypeptide(L)'
;MAAPPAPSPRYEPAPVRTAVPDGPDYRKYMSAQCRSLHDTLRTGPSRGLPYDVLTGMRREYERDCREDESEASMRLSREQREARQLRRDEIRQAEVAEQVARADTVRRAEQCAESRRILAAKRARTDLTEGEKKDLTRFEEAFASRCQR
;
A
#
# COMPACT_ATOMS: atom_id res chain seq x y z
N MET A 1 14.77 38.17 61.71
CA MET A 1 14.13 37.12 60.89
C MET A 1 14.79 37.13 59.53
N ALA A 2 15.58 36.12 59.20
CA ALA A 2 16.37 36.05 57.97
C ALA A 2 15.55 35.36 56.86
N ALA A 3 15.49 35.96 55.67
CA ALA A 3 14.82 35.39 54.50
C ALA A 3 15.61 34.21 53.91
N PRO A 4 14.94 33.16 53.38
CA PRO A 4 15.63 32.02 52.77
C PRO A 4 16.24 32.41 51.42
N PRO A 5 17.39 31.81 51.03
CA PRO A 5 18.03 32.11 49.76
C PRO A 5 17.25 31.49 48.59
N ALA A 6 17.21 32.21 47.46
CA ALA A 6 16.57 31.77 46.23
C ALA A 6 17.24 30.50 45.66
N PRO A 7 16.48 29.57 45.06
CA PRO A 7 17.04 28.36 44.46
C PRO A 7 17.81 28.71 43.18
N SER A 8 19.02 28.14 43.06
CA SER A 8 19.88 28.26 41.88
C SER A 8 19.26 27.55 40.67
N PRO A 9 19.41 28.09 39.44
CA PRO A 9 18.88 27.45 38.24
C PRO A 9 19.63 26.14 38.00
N ARG A 10 18.89 25.03 37.96
CA ARG A 10 19.40 23.74 37.50
C ARG A 10 19.88 23.92 36.07
N TYR A 11 21.15 23.60 35.83
CA TYR A 11 21.68 23.45 34.49
C TYR A 11 20.98 22.24 33.84
N GLU A 12 19.97 22.51 33.01
CA GLU A 12 19.44 21.49 32.12
C GLU A 12 20.49 21.18 31.05
N PRO A 13 20.94 19.92 30.91
CA PRO A 13 21.81 19.55 29.80
C PRO A 13 21.07 19.84 28.49
N ALA A 14 21.72 20.58 27.60
CA ALA A 14 21.18 20.93 26.29
C ALA A 14 20.61 19.69 25.59
N PRO A 15 19.46 19.82 24.88
CA PRO A 15 18.84 18.68 24.22
C PRO A 15 19.85 18.00 23.30
N VAL A 16 19.94 16.67 23.46
CA VAL A 16 20.76 15.77 22.64
C VAL A 16 20.53 16.15 21.17
N ARG A 17 21.64 16.42 20.48
CA ARG A 17 21.72 16.77 19.07
C ARG A 17 20.63 16.07 18.28
N THR A 18 19.75 16.86 17.66
CA THR A 18 18.77 16.39 16.68
C THR A 18 19.44 15.38 15.77
N ALA A 19 18.92 14.15 15.74
CA ALA A 19 19.34 13.13 14.80
C ALA A 19 19.33 13.79 13.42
N VAL A 20 20.51 13.89 12.80
CA VAL A 20 20.64 14.52 11.49
C VAL A 20 19.68 13.75 10.57
N PRO A 21 18.68 14.40 9.94
CA PRO A 21 17.63 13.70 9.21
C PRO A 21 18.23 12.64 8.31
N ASP A 22 17.62 11.46 8.27
CA ASP A 22 18.04 10.37 7.38
C ASP A 22 18.28 10.98 6.00
N GLY A 23 19.50 10.79 5.50
CA GLY A 23 19.90 11.36 4.21
C GLY A 23 18.96 10.85 3.10
N PRO A 24 19.04 11.44 1.90
CA PRO A 24 18.14 11.06 0.81
C PRO A 24 18.12 9.55 0.57
N ASP A 25 16.92 8.98 0.39
CA ASP A 25 16.68 7.52 0.36
C ASP A 25 17.48 6.78 -0.71
N TYR A 26 17.91 7.45 -1.79
CA TYR A 26 18.65 6.81 -2.88
C TYR A 26 20.05 6.39 -2.44
N ARG A 27 20.58 6.95 -1.35
CA ARG A 27 21.92 6.66 -0.86
C ARG A 27 22.16 5.17 -0.62
N LYS A 28 21.13 4.41 -0.23
CA LYS A 28 21.24 2.95 -0.06
C LYS A 28 21.68 2.19 -1.32
N TYR A 29 21.48 2.77 -2.50
CA TYR A 29 21.88 2.21 -3.78
C TYR A 29 23.24 2.71 -4.28
N MET A 30 23.81 3.73 -3.63
CA MET A 30 25.13 4.23 -3.96
C MET A 30 26.23 3.32 -3.39
N SER A 31 27.38 3.36 -4.05
CA SER A 31 28.63 2.77 -3.57
C SER A 31 28.99 3.25 -2.16
N ALA A 32 29.75 2.43 -1.41
CA ALA A 32 30.15 2.75 -0.04
C ALA A 32 31.00 4.03 0.04
N GLN A 33 31.88 4.24 -0.95
CA GLN A 33 32.74 5.43 -1.04
C GLN A 33 31.91 6.70 -1.25
N CYS A 34 31.01 6.71 -2.23
CA CYS A 34 30.18 7.87 -2.51
C CYS A 34 29.17 8.15 -1.40
N ARG A 35 28.65 7.12 -0.73
CA ARG A 35 27.83 7.29 0.48
C ARG A 35 28.60 8.00 1.59
N SER A 36 29.82 7.56 1.87
CA SER A 36 30.67 8.14 2.91
C SER A 36 31.03 9.60 2.58
N LEU A 37 31.45 9.86 1.34
CA LEU A 37 31.80 11.20 0.87
C LEU A 37 30.59 12.14 0.95
N HIS A 38 29.41 11.70 0.52
CA HIS A 38 28.16 12.46 0.66
C HIS A 38 27.82 12.77 2.13
N ASP A 39 27.99 11.80 3.05
CA ASP A 39 27.77 12.03 4.48
C ASP A 39 28.75 13.04 5.07
N THR A 40 30.02 12.97 4.67
CA THR A 40 31.05 13.91 5.12
C THR A 40 30.78 15.32 4.60
N LEU A 41 30.29 15.48 3.37
CA LEU A 41 29.87 16.78 2.83
C LEU A 41 28.66 17.34 3.58
N ARG A 42 27.70 16.48 3.91
CA ARG A 42 26.46 16.88 4.61
C ARG A 42 26.70 17.26 6.07
N THR A 43 27.52 16.47 6.77
CA THR A 43 27.80 16.66 8.20
C THR A 43 29.04 17.50 8.47
N GLY A 44 29.83 17.77 7.43
CA GLY A 44 31.10 18.45 7.50
C GLY A 44 31.05 19.85 8.12
N PRO A 45 30.12 20.73 7.72
CA PRO A 45 29.95 22.04 8.36
C PRO A 45 29.68 21.93 9.86
N SER A 46 28.81 21.00 10.27
CA SER A 46 28.48 20.77 11.69
C SER A 46 29.63 20.14 12.48
N ARG A 47 30.58 19.50 11.80
CA ARG A 47 31.81 18.93 12.39
C ARG A 47 32.98 19.92 12.40
N GLY A 48 32.77 21.15 11.91
CA GLY A 48 33.82 22.18 11.86
C GLY A 48 34.87 21.95 10.78
N LEU A 49 34.53 21.22 9.71
CA LEU A 49 35.45 21.09 8.58
C LEU A 49 35.64 22.45 7.87
N PRO A 50 36.88 22.81 7.51
CA PRO A 50 37.15 24.08 6.84
C PRO A 50 36.54 24.10 5.44
N TYR A 51 36.12 25.28 5.00
CA TYR A 51 35.41 25.48 3.74
C TYR A 51 36.20 24.99 2.51
N ASP A 52 37.51 25.17 2.50
CA ASP A 52 38.37 24.76 1.37
C ASP A 52 38.39 23.23 1.21
N VAL A 53 38.41 22.50 2.31
CA VAL A 53 38.33 21.03 2.32
C VAL A 53 36.97 20.57 1.81
N LEU A 54 35.88 21.19 2.28
CA LEU A 54 34.53 20.89 1.80
C LEU A 54 34.37 21.18 0.30
N THR A 55 35.00 22.23 -0.20
CA THR A 55 34.98 22.59 -1.62
C THR A 55 35.76 21.58 -2.46
N GLY A 56 36.92 21.11 -1.97
CA GLY A 56 37.70 20.05 -2.61
C GLY A 56 36.92 18.73 -2.67
N MET A 57 36.34 18.32 -1.55
CA MET A 57 35.51 17.11 -1.45
C MET A 57 34.26 17.18 -2.33
N ARG A 58 33.67 18.36 -2.50
CA ARG A 58 32.52 18.55 -3.40
C ARG A 58 32.89 18.32 -4.86
N ARG A 59 34.05 18.82 -5.28
CA ARG A 59 34.56 18.60 -6.66
C ARG A 59 34.90 17.13 -6.90
N GLU A 60 35.49 16.46 -5.92
CA GLU A 60 35.74 15.02 -5.97
C GLU A 60 34.43 14.24 -6.08
N TYR A 61 33.43 14.59 -5.27
CA TYR A 61 32.11 13.98 -5.33
C TYR A 61 31.43 14.19 -6.70
N GLU A 62 31.48 15.40 -7.24
CA GLU A 62 30.92 15.70 -8.57
C GLU A 62 31.61 14.93 -9.70
N ARG A 63 32.91 14.64 -9.56
CA ARG A 63 33.69 13.90 -10.55
C ARG A 63 33.47 12.39 -10.45
N ASP A 64 33.55 11.85 -9.24
CA ASP A 64 33.67 10.40 -9.04
C ASP A 64 32.32 9.75 -8.63
N CYS A 65 31.36 10.55 -8.15
CA CYS A 65 30.11 10.03 -7.58
C CYS A 65 28.83 10.49 -8.28
N ARG A 66 28.91 11.38 -9.29
CA ARG A 66 27.73 11.90 -9.99
C ARG A 66 26.95 10.83 -10.75
N GLU A 67 27.65 9.89 -11.38
CA GLU A 67 27.02 8.79 -12.11
C GLU A 67 26.33 7.82 -11.15
N ASP A 68 27.03 7.43 -10.08
CA ASP A 68 26.51 6.57 -9.01
C ASP A 68 25.27 7.18 -8.34
N GLU A 69 25.27 8.49 -8.08
CA GLU A 69 24.10 9.22 -7.59
C GLU A 69 22.93 9.17 -8.57
N SER A 70 23.21 9.38 -9.87
CA SER A 70 22.18 9.35 -10.91
C SER A 70 21.54 7.96 -11.01
N GLU A 71 22.36 6.90 -11.02
CA GLU A 71 21.89 5.52 -11.05
C GLU A 71 21.08 5.18 -9.79
N ALA A 72 21.60 5.54 -8.62
CA ALA A 72 20.95 5.29 -7.34
C ALA A 72 19.57 5.97 -7.28
N SER A 73 19.50 7.22 -7.72
CA SER A 73 18.25 8.00 -7.81
C SER A 73 17.28 7.38 -8.81
N MET A 74 17.78 6.91 -9.96
CA MET A 74 16.98 6.23 -10.97
C MET A 74 16.39 4.92 -10.44
N ARG A 75 17.19 4.11 -9.73
CA ARG A 75 16.76 2.84 -9.11
C ARG A 75 15.66 3.08 -8.09
N LEU A 76 15.85 4.04 -7.18
CA LEU A 76 14.82 4.41 -6.21
C LEU A 76 13.53 4.87 -6.92
N SER A 77 13.66 5.75 -7.90
CA SER A 77 12.50 6.26 -8.65
C SER A 77 11.75 5.14 -9.37
N ARG A 78 12.49 4.17 -9.92
CA ARG A 78 11.91 2.98 -10.55
C ARG A 78 11.15 2.13 -9.55
N GLU A 79 11.74 1.78 -8.41
CA GLU A 79 11.07 1.01 -7.36
C GLU A 79 9.82 1.71 -6.83
N GLN A 80 9.88 3.04 -6.63
CA GLN A 80 8.71 3.80 -6.20
C GLN A 80 7.59 3.76 -7.24
N ARG A 81 7.92 3.81 -8.55
CA ARG A 81 6.94 3.66 -9.62
C ARG A 81 6.35 2.25 -9.64
N GLU A 82 7.18 1.22 -9.53
CA GLU A 82 6.74 -0.18 -9.48
C GLU A 82 5.83 -0.42 -8.26
N ALA A 83 6.20 0.05 -7.07
CA ALA A 83 5.37 -0.06 -5.87
C ALA A 83 4.04 0.71 -5.97
N ARG A 84 3.99 1.81 -6.72
CA ARG A 84 2.73 2.54 -7.01
C ARG A 84 1.89 1.79 -8.05
N GLN A 85 2.52 1.17 -9.04
CA GLN A 85 1.84 0.35 -10.04
C GLN A 85 1.21 -0.89 -9.41
N LEU A 86 1.97 -1.64 -8.62
CA LEU A 86 1.47 -2.82 -7.89
C LEU A 86 0.24 -2.49 -7.04
N ARG A 87 0.28 -1.40 -6.27
CA ARG A 87 -0.88 -0.95 -5.48
C ARG A 87 -2.09 -0.60 -6.34
N ARG A 88 -1.88 0.02 -7.51
CA ARG A 88 -2.98 0.32 -8.44
C ARG A 88 -3.54 -0.96 -9.07
N ASP A 89 -2.68 -1.94 -9.35
CA ASP A 89 -3.09 -3.22 -9.92
C ASP A 89 -3.91 -4.03 -8.91
N GLU A 90 -3.49 -4.06 -7.65
CA GLU A 90 -4.24 -4.68 -6.55
C GLU A 90 -5.63 -4.04 -6.39
N ILE A 91 -5.72 -2.71 -6.38
CA ILE A 91 -7.00 -2.00 -6.29
C ILE A 91 -7.89 -2.34 -7.50
N ARG A 92 -7.34 -2.31 -8.72
CA ARG A 92 -8.10 -2.66 -9.94
C ARG A 92 -8.60 -4.11 -9.90
N GLN A 93 -7.78 -5.04 -9.43
CA GLN A 93 -8.20 -6.44 -9.29
C GLN A 93 -9.31 -6.60 -8.27
N ALA A 94 -9.24 -5.90 -7.13
CA ALA A 94 -10.29 -5.89 -6.13
C ALA A 94 -11.61 -5.31 -6.68
N GLU A 95 -11.54 -4.19 -7.41
CA GLU A 95 -12.70 -3.57 -8.06
C GLU A 95 -13.34 -4.51 -9.09
N VAL A 96 -12.54 -5.19 -9.92
CA VAL A 96 -13.04 -6.16 -10.90
C VAL A 96 -13.68 -7.36 -10.20
N ALA A 97 -13.05 -7.89 -9.14
CA ALA A 97 -13.60 -9.00 -8.37
C ALA A 97 -14.94 -8.63 -7.72
N GLU A 98 -15.06 -7.41 -7.20
CA GLU A 98 -16.31 -6.91 -6.64
C GLU A 98 -17.40 -6.78 -7.71
N GLN A 99 -17.07 -6.25 -8.89
CA GLN A 99 -18.02 -6.15 -10.00
C GLN A 99 -18.51 -7.52 -10.47
N VAL A 100 -17.60 -8.50 -10.60
CA VAL A 100 -17.97 -9.88 -10.95
C VAL A 100 -18.87 -10.49 -9.88
N ALA A 101 -18.54 -10.32 -8.60
CA ALA A 101 -19.38 -10.82 -7.50
C ALA A 101 -20.78 -10.21 -7.54
N ARG A 102 -20.91 -8.90 -7.78
CA ARG A 102 -22.20 -8.21 -7.93
C ARG A 102 -22.98 -8.69 -9.16
N ALA A 103 -22.30 -8.91 -10.30
CA ALA A 103 -22.95 -9.44 -11.49
C ALA A 103 -23.46 -10.88 -11.27
N ASP A 104 -22.69 -11.70 -10.57
CA ASP A 104 -23.09 -13.07 -10.23
C ASP A 104 -24.26 -13.11 -9.24
N THR A 105 -24.32 -12.21 -8.26
CA THR A 105 -25.47 -12.14 -7.35
C THR A 105 -26.74 -11.72 -8.08
N VAL A 106 -26.67 -10.74 -8.98
CA VAL A 106 -27.80 -10.32 -9.82
C VAL A 106 -28.27 -11.48 -10.71
N ARG A 107 -27.35 -12.11 -11.44
CA ARG A 107 -27.67 -13.26 -12.30
C ARG A 107 -28.31 -14.41 -11.51
N ARG A 108 -27.81 -14.71 -10.32
CA ARG A 108 -28.39 -15.73 -9.45
C ARG A 108 -29.79 -15.35 -8.98
N ALA A 109 -30.01 -14.08 -8.61
CA ALA A 109 -31.32 -13.58 -8.21
C ALA A 109 -32.34 -13.69 -9.36
N GLU A 110 -31.94 -13.35 -10.59
CA GLU A 110 -32.78 -13.50 -11.79
C GLU A 110 -33.14 -14.97 -12.05
N GLN A 111 -32.17 -15.88 -11.99
CA GLN A 111 -32.43 -17.33 -12.13
C GLN A 111 -33.40 -17.85 -11.07
N CYS A 112 -33.27 -17.38 -9.83
CA CYS A 112 -34.18 -17.74 -8.75
C CYS A 112 -35.58 -17.11 -8.94
N ALA A 113 -35.67 -15.90 -9.47
CA ALA A 113 -36.95 -15.26 -9.77
C ALA A 113 -37.70 -16.01 -10.89
N GLU A 114 -37.00 -16.40 -11.95
CA GLU A 114 -37.58 -17.16 -13.07
C GLU A 114 -38.02 -18.56 -12.66
N SER A 115 -37.18 -19.29 -11.94
CA SER A 115 -37.57 -20.60 -11.41
C SER A 115 -38.78 -20.52 -10.47
N ARG A 116 -38.88 -19.47 -9.65
CA ARG A 116 -40.08 -19.22 -8.82
C ARG A 116 -41.34 -18.95 -9.66
N ARG A 117 -41.23 -18.20 -10.76
CA ARG A 117 -42.35 -17.98 -11.70
C ARG A 117 -42.82 -19.28 -12.33
N ILE A 118 -41.88 -20.11 -12.79
CA ILE A 118 -42.17 -21.43 -13.37
C ILE A 118 -42.87 -22.32 -12.34
N LEU A 119 -42.38 -22.35 -11.10
CA LEU A 119 -43.02 -23.11 -10.02
C LEU A 119 -44.43 -22.64 -9.74
N ALA A 120 -44.66 -21.33 -9.67
CA ALA A 120 -46.00 -20.78 -9.46
C ALA A 120 -46.96 -21.17 -10.58
N ALA A 121 -46.52 -21.08 -11.85
CA ALA A 121 -47.31 -21.49 -13.00
C ALA A 121 -47.61 -23.00 -13.00
N LYS A 122 -46.61 -23.85 -12.68
CA LYS A 122 -46.80 -25.31 -12.59
C LYS A 122 -47.71 -25.72 -11.43
N ARG A 123 -47.61 -25.07 -10.27
CA ARG A 123 -48.49 -25.32 -9.10
C ARG A 123 -49.93 -24.89 -9.33
N ALA A 124 -50.15 -23.85 -10.14
CA ALA A 124 -51.49 -23.38 -10.47
C ALA A 124 -52.26 -24.33 -11.41
N ARG A 125 -51.56 -25.24 -12.11
CA ARG A 125 -52.19 -26.26 -12.95
C ARG A 125 -52.82 -27.36 -12.09
N THR A 126 -54.08 -27.68 -12.38
CA THR A 126 -54.84 -28.73 -11.69
C THR A 126 -54.86 -30.07 -12.45
N ASP A 127 -54.29 -30.10 -13.66
CA ASP A 127 -54.34 -31.21 -14.63
C ASP A 127 -53.02 -32.00 -14.76
N LEU A 128 -52.16 -31.99 -13.73
CA LEU A 128 -50.84 -32.63 -13.78
C LEU A 128 -50.93 -34.17 -13.76
N THR A 129 -50.25 -34.82 -14.70
CA THR A 129 -50.05 -36.28 -14.70
C THR A 129 -49.10 -36.73 -13.59
N GLU A 130 -49.12 -38.01 -13.21
CA GLU A 130 -48.23 -38.56 -12.17
C GLU A 130 -46.73 -38.38 -12.48
N GLY A 131 -46.36 -38.42 -13.76
CA GLY A 131 -44.99 -38.12 -14.20
C GLY A 131 -44.61 -36.66 -13.97
N GLU A 132 -45.48 -35.73 -14.38
CA GLU A 132 -45.26 -34.29 -14.21
C GLU A 132 -45.24 -33.87 -12.73
N LYS A 133 -46.01 -34.53 -11.85
CA LYS A 133 -45.95 -34.31 -10.40
C LYS A 133 -44.58 -34.65 -9.83
N LYS A 134 -43.99 -35.80 -10.21
CA LYS A 134 -42.64 -36.19 -9.77
C LYS A 134 -41.58 -35.21 -10.26
N ASP A 135 -41.69 -34.75 -11.50
CA ASP A 135 -40.79 -33.75 -12.06
C ASP A 135 -40.94 -32.38 -11.38
N LEU A 136 -42.17 -32.00 -10.99
CA LEU A 136 -42.43 -30.81 -10.21
C LEU A 136 -41.76 -30.89 -8.83
N THR A 137 -41.92 -31.99 -8.10
CA THR A 137 -41.27 -32.19 -6.79
C THR A 137 -39.74 -32.12 -6.89
N ARG A 138 -39.14 -32.77 -7.90
CA ARG A 138 -37.68 -32.67 -8.14
C ARG A 138 -37.25 -31.23 -8.43
N PHE A 139 -38.05 -30.48 -9.19
CA PHE A 139 -37.75 -29.09 -9.50
C PHE A 139 -37.87 -28.19 -8.26
N GLU A 140 -38.82 -28.45 -7.37
CA GLU A 140 -38.97 -27.77 -6.08
C GLU A 140 -37.78 -28.01 -5.15
N GLU A 141 -37.32 -29.27 -5.04
CA GLU A 141 -36.12 -29.62 -4.25
C GLU A 141 -34.86 -28.95 -4.81
N ALA A 142 -34.70 -28.97 -6.14
CA ALA A 142 -33.59 -28.30 -6.82
C ALA A 142 -33.63 -26.78 -6.61
N PHE A 143 -34.82 -26.17 -6.65
CA PHE A 143 -35.00 -24.75 -6.33
C PHE A 143 -34.67 -24.44 -4.87
N ALA A 144 -35.20 -25.21 -3.92
CA ALA A 144 -34.95 -25.02 -2.49
C ALA A 144 -33.45 -25.09 -2.18
N SER A 145 -32.74 -26.09 -2.72
CA SER A 145 -31.30 -26.24 -2.50
C SER A 145 -30.43 -25.10 -3.07
N ARG A 146 -30.89 -24.42 -4.14
CA ARG A 146 -30.11 -23.40 -4.87
C ARG A 146 -30.51 -21.95 -4.52
N CYS A 147 -31.77 -21.73 -4.19
CA CYS A 147 -32.38 -20.40 -4.06
C CYS A 147 -32.99 -20.11 -2.69
N GLN A 148 -33.20 -21.11 -1.82
CA GLN A 148 -33.67 -20.93 -0.45
C GLN A 148 -32.56 -21.21 0.58
N ARG A 149 -31.48 -20.42 0.53
CA ARG A 149 -30.47 -20.37 1.58
C ARG A 149 -30.28 -18.94 2.04
#